data_AF-A0A353D0T1-F1
#
_entry.id   AF-A0A353D0T1-F1
#
_cell.length_a   1.000
_cell.length_b   1.000
_cell.length_c   1.000
_cell.angle_alpha   90.00
_cell.angle_beta   90.00
_cell.angle_gamma   90.00
#
_symmetry.space_group_name_H-M   'P 1'
#
loop_
_entity.id
_entity.type
_entity.pdbx_description
1 polymer ?
#
loop_
_entity_poly.entity_id
_entity_poly.type
_entity_poly.pdbx_seq_one_letter_code
_entity_poly.pdbx_strand_id
1 'polypeptide(L)' 'LSNIASEVTLVHRRDELRAEAILADEIKERAENGNVTIAWSQVLDEVLGDQAGVTGVRLRSTKDDSKTQDIDVHGV' A
#
# COMPACT_ATOMS: atom_id res chain seq x y z
N LEU A 1 3.10 5.22 -11.65
CA LEU A 1 3.78 5.25 -10.33
C LEU A 1 4.77 4.10 -10.17
N SER A 2 4.39 2.84 -10.43
CA SER A 2 5.33 1.70 -10.40
C SER A 2 6.53 1.82 -11.34
N ASN A 3 6.38 2.56 -12.45
CA ASN A 3 7.48 2.80 -13.41
C ASN A 3 8.39 3.96 -12.98
N ILE A 4 8.17 4.57 -11.82
CA ILE A 4 8.90 5.75 -11.33
C ILE A 4 9.50 5.47 -9.94
N ALA A 5 8.71 4.88 -9.03
CA ALA A 5 9.18 4.47 -7.72
C ALA A 5 9.93 3.13 -7.79
N SER A 6 10.88 2.92 -6.87
CA SER A 6 11.57 1.64 -6.72
C SER A 6 10.63 0.53 -6.26
N GLU A 7 9.69 0.84 -5.37
CA GLU A 7 8.65 -0.05 -4.88
C GLU A 7 7.35 0.73 -4.68
N VAL A 8 6.21 0.08 -4.92
CA VAL A 8 4.88 0.65 -4.72
C VAL A 8 4.06 -0.28 -3.84
N THR A 9 3.73 0.17 -2.64
CA THR A 9 2.75 -0.53 -1.79
C THR A 9 1.35 0.02 -2.06
N LEU A 10 0.48 -0.82 -2.62
CA LEU A 10 -0.94 -0.53 -2.78
C LEU A 10 -1.70 -0.99 -1.54
N VAL A 11 -2.29 -0.05 -0.81
CA VAL A 11 -3.07 -0.33 0.40
C VAL A 11 -4.55 -0.38 0.05
N HIS A 12 -5.23 -1.48 0.42
CA HIS A 12 -6.67 -1.57 0.26
C HIS A 12 -7.39 -2.17 1.46
N ARG A 13 -8.55 -1.59 1.79
CA ARG A 13 -9.37 -1.97 2.95
C ARG A 13 -10.15 -3.27 2.79
N ARG A 14 -10.28 -3.76 1.56
CA ARG A 14 -10.96 -5.02 1.20
C ARG A 14 -9.95 -5.99 0.61
N ASP A 15 -10.46 -7.11 0.16
CA ASP A 15 -9.81 -8.24 -0.50
C ASP A 15 -10.16 -8.32 -2.00
N GLU A 16 -10.78 -7.26 -2.54
CA GLU A 16 -11.09 -7.09 -3.97
C GLU A 16 -10.71 -5.69 -4.46
N LEU A 17 -10.21 -5.55 -5.68
CA LEU A 17 -10.10 -4.25 -6.35
C LEU A 17 -11.37 -3.99 -7.17
N ARG A 18 -11.96 -2.81 -7.00
CA ARG A 18 -13.05 -2.33 -7.85
C ARG A 18 -12.52 -1.49 -9.00
N ALA A 19 -11.68 -2.11 -9.81
CA ALA A 19 -11.19 -1.56 -11.07
C ALA A 19 -11.80 -2.34 -12.24
N GLU A 20 -11.63 -1.85 -13.45
CA GLU A 20 -11.91 -2.65 -14.65
C GLU A 20 -11.08 -3.94 -14.61
N ALA A 21 -11.63 -5.03 -15.14
CA ALA A 21 -11.01 -6.36 -15.03
C ALA A 21 -9.56 -6.37 -15.52
N ILE A 22 -9.31 -5.73 -16.67
CA ILE A 22 -7.97 -5.63 -17.27
C ILE A 22 -6.98 -4.91 -16.35
N LEU A 23 -7.39 -3.80 -15.71
CA LEU A 23 -6.53 -3.04 -14.81
C LEU A 23 -6.26 -3.79 -13.51
N ALA A 24 -7.26 -4.50 -12.98
CA ALA A 24 -7.09 -5.33 -11.80
C ALA A 24 -6.08 -6.47 -12.08
N ASP A 25 -6.12 -7.06 -13.27
CA ASP A 25 -5.21 -8.13 -13.66
C ASP A 25 -3.79 -7.62 -13.91
N GLU A 26 -3.63 -6.45 -14.55
CA GLU A 26 -2.32 -5.81 -14.71
C GLU A 26 -1.67 -5.46 -13.35
N ILE A 27 -2.46 -4.99 -12.37
CA ILE A 27 -1.97 -4.72 -11.01
C ILE A 27 -1.53 -6.02 -10.33
N LYS A 28 -2.29 -7.11 -10.48
CA LYS A 28 -1.91 -8.42 -9.92
C LYS A 28 -0.65 -8.96 -10.58
N GLU A 29 -0.52 -8.86 -11.90
CA GLU A 29 0.68 -9.28 -12.62
C GLU A 29 1.92 -8.52 -12.12
N ARG A 30 1.80 -7.20 -11.92
CA ARG A 30 2.86 -6.37 -11.34
C ARG A 30 3.13 -6.68 -9.87
N ALA A 31 2.14 -7.22 -9.14
CA ALA A 31 2.32 -7.66 -7.78
C ALA A 31 3.04 -9.01 -7.67
N GLU A 32 2.90 -9.87 -8.68
CA GLU A 32 3.58 -11.16 -8.75
C GLU A 32 4.99 -11.05 -9.34
N ASN A 33 5.17 -10.21 -10.37
CA ASN A 33 6.39 -10.18 -11.19
C ASN A 33 7.10 -8.82 -11.20
N GLY A 34 6.59 -7.84 -10.46
CA GLY A 34 7.07 -6.46 -10.50
C GLY A 34 7.45 -5.92 -9.12
N ASN A 35 7.32 -4.60 -8.99
CA ASN A 35 7.66 -3.85 -7.78
C ASN A 35 6.43 -3.36 -7.01
N VAL A 36 5.29 -4.06 -7.15
CA VAL A 36 4.05 -3.70 -6.47
C VAL A 36 3.80 -4.69 -5.33
N THR A 37 3.51 -4.20 -4.14
CA THR A 37 3.08 -5.01 -3.00
C THR A 37 1.65 -4.62 -2.65
N ILE A 38 0.72 -5.58 -2.51
CA ILE A 38 -0.67 -5.26 -2.15
C ILE A 38 -0.93 -5.60 -0.68
N ALA A 39 -1.21 -4.58 0.12
CA ALA A 39 -1.66 -4.70 1.50
C ALA A 39 -3.19 -4.75 1.55
N TRP A 40 -3.73 -5.97 1.57
CA TRP A 40 -5.18 -6.22 1.65
C TRP A 40 -5.72 -6.10 3.07
N SER A 41 -7.01 -5.78 3.19
CA SER A 41 -7.69 -5.65 4.49
C SER A 41 -6.95 -4.70 5.46
N GLN A 42 -6.41 -3.61 4.92
CA GLN A 42 -5.70 -2.60 5.69
C GLN A 42 -6.17 -1.18 5.33
N VAL A 43 -6.14 -0.30 6.32
CA VAL A 43 -6.43 1.13 6.18
C VAL A 43 -5.27 1.94 6.73
N LEU A 44 -5.06 3.13 6.19
CA LEU A 44 -4.12 4.08 6.76
C LEU A 44 -4.62 4.51 8.14
N ASP A 45 -3.76 4.36 9.15
CA ASP A 45 -4.04 4.75 10.53
C ASP A 45 -3.35 6.07 10.85
N GLU A 46 -2.05 6.17 10.52
CA GLU A 46 -1.24 7.36 10.81
C GLU A 46 -0.17 7.54 9.72
N VAL A 47 0.16 8.80 9.40
CA VAL A 47 1.31 9.15 8.56
C VAL A 47 2.46 9.54 9.47
N LEU A 48 3.61 8.88 9.31
CA LEU A 48 4.80 9.09 10.12
C LEU A 48 5.78 9.98 9.35
N GLY A 49 6.36 10.96 10.02
CA GLY A 49 7.30 11.88 9.39
C GLY A 49 7.88 12.88 10.38
N ASP A 50 8.88 13.61 9.90
CA ASP A 50 9.53 14.70 10.63
C ASP A 50 9.46 16.02 9.84
N GLN A 51 10.26 17.01 10.24
CA GLN A 51 10.29 18.32 9.58
C GLN A 51 10.79 18.27 8.12
N ALA A 52 11.47 17.19 7.73
CA ALA A 52 12.01 16.99 6.39
C ALA A 52 11.04 16.22 5.47
N GLY A 53 9.98 15.60 6.00
CA GLY A 53 8.95 14.95 5.19
C GLY A 53 8.37 13.68 5.82
N VAL A 54 7.67 12.90 5.00
CA VAL A 54 7.08 11.61 5.36
C VAL A 54 8.17 10.54 5.32
N THR A 55 8.33 9.81 6.42
CA THR A 55 9.30 8.72 6.56
C THR A 55 8.62 7.35 6.64
N GLY A 56 7.30 7.32 6.84
CA GLY A 56 6.56 6.08 6.94
C GLY A 56 5.05 6.27 7.00
N VAL A 57 4.34 5.16 6.94
CA VAL A 57 2.90 5.11 7.21
C VAL A 57 2.59 3.92 8.12
N ARG A 58 1.70 4.13 9.09
CA ARG A 58 1.12 3.06 9.89
C ARG A 58 -0.20 2.63 9.27
N LEU A 59 -0.32 1.34 9.02
CA LEU A 59 -1.54 0.71 8.54
C LEU A 59 -2.19 -0.09 9.67
N ARG A 60 -3.51 -0.06 9.74
CA ARG A 60 -4.32 -0.87 10.65
C ARG A 60 -5.12 -1.90 9.88
N SER A 61 -5.20 -3.12 10.41
CA SER A 61 -6.03 -4.16 9.79
C SER A 61 -7.51 -3.87 9.96
N THR A 62 -8.29 -4.11 8.92
CA THR A 62 -9.75 -4.06 8.96
C THR A 62 -10.38 -5.36 9.48
N LYS A 63 -9.58 -6.41 9.67
CA LYS A 63 -9.99 -7.70 10.25
C LYS A 63 -9.75 -7.78 11.75
N ASP A 64 -8.81 -6.99 12.25
CA ASP A 64 -8.40 -6.96 13.66
C ASP A 64 -7.85 -5.57 13.98
N ASP A 65 -8.67 -4.74 14.62
CA ASP A 65 -8.34 -3.35 14.94
C ASP A 65 -7.13 -3.20 15.90
N SER A 66 -6.72 -4.28 16.57
CA SER A 66 -5.53 -4.28 17.44
C SER A 66 -4.22 -4.45 16.67
N LYS A 67 -4.28 -4.82 15.38
CA LYS A 67 -3.09 -5.08 14.56
C LYS A 67 -2.76 -3.87 13.71
N THR A 68 -1.57 -3.34 13.94
CA THR A 68 -0.94 -2.30 13.14
C THR A 68 0.35 -2.79 12.51
N GLN A 69 0.70 -2.21 11.37
CA GLN A 69 1.94 -2.47 10.64
C GLN A 69 2.50 -1.14 10.14
N ASP A 70 3.76 -0.89 10.43
CA ASP A 70 4.47 0.29 9.94
C ASP A 70 5.18 -0.08 8.63
N ILE A 71 5.04 0.78 7.62
CA ILE A 71 5.68 0.65 6.31
C ILE A 71 6.56 1.88 6.11
N ASP A 72 7.86 1.64 5.96
CA ASP A 72 8.82 2.70 5.65
C ASP A 72 8.58 3.19 4.22
N VAL A 73 8.26 4.47 4.08
CA VAL A 73 8.06 5.12 2.79
C VAL A 73 8.73 6.47 2.82
N HIS A 74 9.44 6.84 1.76
CA HIS A 74 9.96 8.19 1.61
C HIS A 74 8.93 9.05 0.86
N GLY A 75 8.48 10.12 1.49
CA GLY A 75 7.69 11.18 0.86
C GLY A 75 8.28 12.54 1.19
N VAL A 76 8.48 13.38 0.16
CA VAL A 76 8.86 14.78 0.30
C VAL A 76 7.61 15.65 0.23
#